data_AF-A0A7V6NGI2-F1
#
_entry.id   AF-A0A7V6NGI2-F1
#
_cell.length_a   1.000
_cell.length_b   1.000
_cell.length_c   1.000
_cell.angle_alpha   90.00
_cell.angle_beta   90.00
_cell.angle_gamma   90.00
#
_symmetry.space_group_name_H-M   'P 1'
#
loop_
_entity.id
_entity.type
_entity.pdbx_description
1 polymer ?
#
loop_
_entity_poly.entity_id
_entity_poly.type
_entity_poly.pdbx_seq_one_letter_code
_entity_poly.pdbx_strand_id
1 'polypeptide(L)'
;MKRIDCFIPAISLQQVADTLANLSPLPSVKNIFLLATEGQEKVKMEEAGYRVIAIDSLKSTATLRKIAETASADYVLIYTKYTQLEPNYFAFERFMQLADDTKAGMLYADHFQNVEGTRRRMPLNQN
;
A
#
# COMPACT_ATOMS: atom_id res chain seq x y z
N MET A 1 8.00 18.26 5.14
CA MET A 1 6.92 17.74 4.29
C MET A 1 6.42 16.46 4.93
N LYS A 2 5.10 16.28 5.07
CA LYS A 2 4.53 15.06 5.62
C LYS A 2 4.81 13.88 4.69
N ARG A 3 4.94 12.69 5.27
CA ARG A 3 5.29 11.47 4.54
C ARG A 3 4.32 10.34 4.86
N ILE A 4 4.38 9.30 4.04
CA ILE A 4 3.55 8.10 4.17
C ILE A 4 4.39 6.84 4.30
N ASP A 5 4.01 5.96 5.24
CA ASP A 5 4.49 4.57 5.30
C ASP A 5 3.52 3.67 4.54
N CYS A 6 4.02 2.91 3.58
CA CYS A 6 3.21 2.04 2.72
C CYS A 6 3.31 0.58 3.16
N PHE A 7 2.17 -0.04 3.43
CA PHE A 7 2.08 -1.46 3.78
C PHE A 7 1.42 -2.21 2.63
N ILE A 8 2.22 -3.00 1.92
CA ILE A 8 1.88 -3.60 0.63
C ILE A 8 1.86 -5.14 0.75
N PRO A 9 0.74 -5.81 0.45
CA PRO A 9 0.68 -7.27 0.38
C PRO A 9 1.62 -7.81 -0.70
N ALA A 10 2.40 -8.84 -0.36
CA ALA A 10 3.35 -9.46 -1.29
C ALA A 10 3.31 -10.98 -1.23
N ILE A 11 3.09 -11.63 -2.38
CA ILE A 11 3.15 -13.10 -2.51
C ILE A 11 4.57 -13.54 -2.89
N SER A 12 5.18 -12.83 -3.83
CA SER A 12 6.50 -13.08 -4.39
C SER A 12 7.14 -11.76 -4.83
N LEU A 13 8.46 -11.76 -5.06
CA LEU A 13 9.15 -10.60 -5.62
C LEU A 13 8.59 -10.21 -7.00
N GLN A 14 8.25 -11.21 -7.82
CA GLN A 14 7.69 -10.98 -9.15
C GLN A 14 6.33 -10.27 -9.08
N GLN A 15 5.44 -10.70 -8.18
CA GLN A 15 4.10 -10.13 -8.07
C GLN A 15 4.13 -8.68 -7.58
N VAL A 16 5.06 -8.32 -6.69
CA VAL A 16 5.10 -7.00 -6.06
C VAL A 16 6.01 -6.00 -6.79
N ALA A 17 6.84 -6.47 -7.73
CA ALA A 17 7.87 -5.68 -8.42
C ALA A 17 7.35 -4.35 -8.99
N ASP A 18 6.27 -4.38 -9.78
CA ASP A 18 5.75 -3.18 -10.42
C ASP A 18 5.18 -2.18 -9.41
N THR A 19 4.55 -2.68 -8.33
CA THR A 19 4.09 -1.82 -7.23
C THR A 19 5.29 -1.13 -6.55
N LEU A 20 6.37 -1.86 -6.30
CA LEU A 20 7.59 -1.28 -5.72
C LEU A 20 8.22 -0.24 -6.64
N ALA A 21 8.29 -0.51 -7.94
CA ALA A 21 8.79 0.42 -8.94
C ALA A 21 7.96 1.72 -9.01
N ASN A 22 6.64 1.61 -8.82
CA ASN A 22 5.74 2.76 -8.80
C ASN A 22 5.80 3.59 -7.50
N LEU A 23 6.11 2.96 -6.36
CA LEU A 23 6.11 3.62 -5.05
C LEU A 23 7.47 4.18 -4.63
N SER A 24 8.55 3.43 -4.87
CA SER A 24 9.90 3.78 -4.42
C SER A 24 10.41 5.16 -4.88
N PRO A 25 10.12 5.63 -6.12
CA PRO A 25 10.60 6.94 -6.56
C PRO A 25 9.78 8.11 -6.00
N LEU A 26 8.64 7.87 -5.34
CA LEU A 26 7.75 8.93 -4.88
C LEU A 26 8.35 9.63 -3.63
N PRO A 27 8.64 10.94 -3.67
CA PRO A 27 9.23 11.66 -2.54
C PRO A 27 8.36 11.67 -1.27
N SER A 28 7.05 11.47 -1.42
CA SER A 28 6.10 11.36 -0.32
C SER A 28 6.23 10.06 0.48
N VAL A 29 6.75 8.99 -0.14
CA VAL A 29 6.87 7.66 0.50
C VAL A 29 8.11 7.64 1.40
N LYS A 30 7.93 7.43 2.71
CA LYS A 30 9.03 7.31 3.67
C LYS A 30 9.58 5.88 3.71
N ASN A 31 8.68 4.91 3.88
CA ASN A 31 9.04 3.50 3.95
C ASN A 31 8.02 2.65 3.18
N ILE A 32 8.49 1.53 2.66
CA ILE A 32 7.64 0.47 2.13
C ILE A 32 7.89 -0.79 2.96
N PHE A 33 6.81 -1.35 3.51
CA PHE A 33 6.79 -2.60 4.24
C PHE A 33 5.97 -3.62 3.45
N LEU A 34 6.54 -4.80 3.24
CA LEU A 34 5.85 -5.90 2.59
C LEU A 34 5.11 -6.73 3.64
N LEU A 35 3.82 -6.97 3.43
CA LEU A 35 3.01 -7.83 4.28
C LEU A 35 2.98 -9.22 3.67
N ALA A 36 3.51 -10.21 4.39
CA ALA A 36 3.56 -11.59 3.90
C ALA A 36 2.89 -12.56 4.89
N THR A 37 2.00 -13.40 4.38
CA THR A 37 1.44 -14.55 5.10
C THR A 37 2.36 -15.77 5.02
N GLU A 38 2.06 -16.79 5.82
CA GLU A 38 2.76 -18.07 5.75
C GLU A 38 2.74 -18.66 4.32
N GLY A 39 3.85 -19.29 3.92
CA GLY A 39 4.02 -19.89 2.60
C GLY A 39 4.42 -18.93 1.47
N GLN A 40 4.38 -17.62 1.70
CA GLN A 40 4.87 -16.63 0.73
C GLN A 40 6.40 -16.51 0.78
N GLU A 41 7.01 -15.92 -0.26
CA GLU A 41 8.47 -15.87 -0.43
C GLU A 41 9.20 -14.89 0.52
N LYS A 42 8.79 -14.82 1.80
CA LYS A 42 9.31 -13.90 2.81
C LYS A 42 10.85 -13.86 2.83
N VAL A 43 11.48 -15.03 2.92
CA VAL A 43 12.96 -15.14 3.02
C VAL A 43 13.63 -14.48 1.81
N LYS A 44 13.16 -14.75 0.59
CA LYS A 44 13.71 -14.14 -0.62
C LYS A 44 13.51 -12.63 -0.66
N MET A 45 12.37 -12.14 -0.18
CA MET A 45 12.11 -10.69 -0.10
C MET A 45 13.03 -10.00 0.92
N GLU A 46 13.26 -10.63 2.07
CA GLU A 46 14.20 -10.13 3.08
C GLU A 46 15.65 -10.15 2.56
N GLU A 47 16.06 -11.23 1.89
CA GLU A 47 17.39 -11.35 1.24
C GLU A 47 17.59 -10.30 0.13
N ALA A 48 16.51 -9.90 -0.56
CA ALA A 48 16.52 -8.79 -1.51
C ALA A 48 16.54 -7.40 -0.85
N GLY A 49 16.57 -7.33 0.48
CA GLY A 49 16.68 -6.08 1.25
C GLY A 49 15.36 -5.40 1.57
N TYR A 50 14.21 -6.06 1.32
CA TYR A 50 12.91 -5.49 1.66
C TYR A 50 12.56 -5.74 3.14
N ARG A 51 11.87 -4.77 3.74
CA ARG A 51 11.33 -4.90 5.10
C ARG A 51 10.03 -5.68 5.03
N VAL A 52 10.04 -6.91 5.55
CA VAL A 52 8.87 -7.80 5.51
C VAL A 52 8.27 -7.95 6.91
N ILE A 53 6.95 -7.84 6.99
CA ILE A 53 6.15 -8.07 8.20
C ILE A 53 5.35 -9.35 7.99
N ALA A 54 5.66 -10.36 8.80
CA ALA A 54 4.88 -11.60 8.81
C ALA A 54 3.49 -11.34 9.43
N ILE A 55 2.44 -11.75 8.73
CA ILE A 55 1.04 -11.56 9.10
C ILE A 55 0.26 -12.87 8.98
N ASP A 56 -0.86 -12.98 9.69
CA ASP A 56 -1.80 -14.10 9.57
C ASP A 56 -2.75 -13.90 8.38
N SER A 57 -3.33 -12.71 8.25
CA SER A 57 -4.14 -12.32 7.09
C SER A 57 -4.20 -10.80 6.94
N LEU A 58 -4.51 -10.32 5.73
CA LEU A 58 -4.65 -8.87 5.46
C LEU A 58 -5.78 -8.19 6.22
N LYS A 59 -6.75 -8.95 6.74
CA LYS A 59 -7.97 -8.43 7.36
C LYS A 59 -8.02 -8.66 8.88
N SER A 60 -6.96 -9.18 9.48
CA SER A 60 -6.94 -9.46 10.91
C SER A 60 -6.63 -8.19 11.71
N THR A 61 -7.17 -8.15 12.93
CA THR A 61 -6.80 -7.12 13.92
C THR A 61 -5.33 -7.22 14.30
N ALA A 62 -4.76 -8.43 14.32
CA ALA A 62 -3.34 -8.65 14.61
C ALA A 62 -2.43 -7.96 13.58
N THR A 63 -2.78 -8.03 12.29
CA THR A 63 -2.08 -7.31 11.22
C THR A 63 -2.17 -5.80 11.40
N LEU A 64 -3.38 -5.27 11.66
CA LEU A 64 -3.54 -3.82 11.88
C LEU A 64 -2.75 -3.32 13.09
N ARG A 65 -2.65 -4.09 14.18
CA ARG A 65 -1.81 -3.74 15.33
C ARG A 65 -0.33 -3.67 14.97
N LYS A 66 0.18 -4.67 14.24
CA LYS A 66 1.59 -4.67 13.75
C LYS A 66 1.87 -3.45 12.85
N ILE A 67 0.93 -3.11 11.97
CA ILE A 67 1.02 -1.92 11.13
C ILE A 67 1.13 -0.66 12.00
N ALA A 68 0.24 -0.51 12.99
CA ALA A 68 0.24 0.65 13.89
C ALA A 68 1.52 0.75 14.74
N GLU A 69 2.05 -0.38 15.22
CA GLU A 69 3.30 -0.44 15.99
C GLU A 69 4.54 -0.14 15.13
N THR A 70 4.50 -0.48 13.84
CA THR A 70 5.63 -0.29 12.91
C THR A 70 5.63 1.10 12.26
N ALA A 71 4.45 1.69 12.07
CA ALA A 71 4.29 2.97 11.41
C ALA A 71 5.04 4.09 12.14
N SER A 72 5.73 4.91 11.37
CA SER A 72 6.60 5.98 11.85
C SER A 72 6.44 7.31 11.09
N ALA A 73 5.65 7.30 10.01
CA ALA A 73 5.34 8.47 9.20
C ALA A 73 4.04 9.15 9.67
N ASP A 74 3.74 10.32 9.10
CA ASP A 74 2.53 11.09 9.42
C ASP A 74 1.25 10.38 8.97
N TYR A 75 1.36 9.60 7.88
CA TYR A 75 0.25 8.82 7.32
C TYR A 75 0.66 7.38 7.06
N VAL A 76 -0.35 6.52 6.96
CA VAL A 76 -0.22 5.11 6.60
C VAL A 76 -1.07 4.82 5.38
N LEU A 77 -0.47 4.19 4.37
CA LEU A 77 -1.21 3.54 3.29
C LEU A 77 -1.35 2.05 3.63
N ILE A 78 -2.59 1.58 3.77
CA ILE A 78 -2.91 0.16 3.87
C ILE A 78 -3.44 -0.31 2.52
N TYR A 79 -2.62 -1.06 1.77
CA TYR A 79 -3.08 -1.69 0.54
C TYR A 79 -3.58 -3.11 0.85
N THR A 80 -4.74 -3.49 0.30
CA THR A 80 -5.43 -4.73 0.68
C THR A 80 -5.65 -5.69 -0.50
N LYS A 81 -4.90 -5.49 -1.60
CA LYS A 81 -4.95 -6.31 -2.81
C LYS A 81 -3.54 -6.74 -3.21
N TYR A 82 -3.46 -7.80 -4.01
CA TYR A 82 -2.23 -8.28 -4.65
C TYR A 82 -2.10 -7.83 -6.12
N THR A 83 -3.03 -7.01 -6.59
CA THR A 83 -2.93 -6.38 -7.90
C THR A 83 -1.88 -5.28 -7.87
N GLN A 84 -1.32 -4.92 -9.03
CA GLN A 84 -0.41 -3.79 -9.13
C GLN A 84 -1.08 -2.50 -8.61
N LEU A 85 -0.36 -1.76 -7.77
CA LEU A 85 -0.73 -0.41 -7.38
C LEU A 85 0.08 0.59 -8.20
N GLU A 86 -0.63 1.45 -8.92
CA GLU A 86 -0.07 2.56 -9.68
C GLU A 86 -0.76 3.85 -9.25
N PRO A 87 -0.14 4.65 -8.37
CA PRO A 87 -0.68 5.95 -8.01
C PRO A 87 -0.68 6.87 -9.24
N ASN A 88 -1.82 7.49 -9.54
CA ASN A 88 -1.86 8.57 -10.53
C ASN A 88 -1.02 9.77 -10.06
N TYR A 89 -0.76 10.70 -10.98
CA TYR A 89 -0.01 11.92 -10.69
C TYR A 89 -0.50 12.64 -9.42
N PHE A 90 0.45 12.91 -8.53
CA PHE A 90 0.25 13.51 -7.21
C PHE A 90 -0.87 12.89 -6.36
N ALA A 91 -1.10 11.57 -6.47
CA ALA A 91 -2.16 10.94 -5.68
C ALA A 91 -1.89 11.10 -4.17
N PHE A 92 -0.70 10.77 -3.68
CA PHE A 92 -0.42 10.79 -2.24
C PHE A 92 -0.37 12.21 -1.68
N GLU A 93 0.17 13.16 -2.41
CA GLU A 93 0.20 14.58 -2.04
C GLU A 93 -1.22 15.11 -1.86
N ARG A 94 -2.12 14.80 -2.80
CA ARG A 94 -3.54 15.17 -2.70
C ARG A 94 -4.23 14.49 -1.53
N PHE A 95 -3.94 13.22 -1.27
CA PHE A 95 -4.48 12.50 -0.12
C PHE A 95 -4.06 13.12 1.20
N MET A 96 -2.78 13.42 1.38
CA MET A 96 -2.26 14.03 2.60
C MET A 96 -2.82 15.43 2.81
N GLN A 97 -2.87 16.24 1.74
CA GLN A 97 -3.48 17.58 1.78
C GLN A 97 -4.96 17.50 2.18
N LEU A 98 -5.73 16.60 1.56
CA LEU A 98 -7.15 16.44 1.87
C LEU A 98 -7.36 15.97 3.31
N ALA A 99 -6.54 15.04 3.81
CA ALA A 99 -6.62 14.57 5.19
C ALA A 99 -6.39 15.72 6.18
N ASP A 100 -5.45 16.61 5.87
CA ASP A 100 -5.15 17.79 6.68
C ASP A 100 -6.24 18.85 6.65
N ASP A 101 -6.79 19.13 5.47
CA ASP A 101 -7.80 20.16 5.29
C ASP A 101 -9.14 19.74 5.91
N THR A 102 -9.49 18.44 5.78
CA THR A 102 -10.75 17.90 6.29
C THR A 102 -10.67 17.37 7.71
N LYS A 103 -9.46 17.21 8.26
CA LYS A 103 -9.21 16.49 9.53
C LYS A 103 -9.77 15.06 9.53
N ALA A 104 -9.87 14.43 8.37
CA ALA A 104 -10.37 13.06 8.25
C ALA A 104 -9.39 12.06 8.86
N GLY A 105 -9.89 11.14 9.70
CA GLY A 105 -9.09 10.04 10.26
C GLY A 105 -8.75 8.94 9.24
N MET A 106 -9.48 8.87 8.12
CA MET A 106 -9.24 7.91 7.05
C MET A 106 -9.79 8.45 5.73
N LEU A 107 -9.07 8.18 4.63
CA LEU A 107 -9.48 8.51 3.28
C LEU A 107 -9.39 7.26 2.39
N TYR A 108 -10.20 7.23 1.35
CA TYR A 108 -10.27 6.16 0.36
C TYR A 108 -10.53 6.78 -1.01
N ALA A 109 -10.06 6.14 -2.09
CA ALA A 109 -10.26 6.61 -3.46
C ALA A 109 -10.83 5.54 -4.37
N ASP A 110 -11.52 6.03 -5.39
CA ASP A 110 -11.91 5.25 -6.55
C ASP A 110 -10.65 4.67 -7.19
N HIS A 111 -10.81 3.56 -7.90
CA HIS A 111 -9.70 2.97 -8.62
C HIS A 111 -10.11 2.59 -10.03
N PHE A 112 -9.10 2.29 -10.84
CA PHE A 112 -9.32 1.63 -12.11
C PHE A 112 -8.95 0.17 -11.98
N GLN A 113 -9.73 -0.70 -12.62
CA GLN A 113 -9.39 -2.10 -12.77
C GLN A 113 -9.02 -2.37 -14.22
N ASN A 114 -7.87 -2.99 -14.44
CA ASN A 114 -7.47 -3.46 -15.76
C ASN A 114 -7.94 -4.92 -15.89
N VAL A 115 -8.87 -5.17 -16.81
CA VAL A 115 -9.38 -6.51 -17.13
C VAL A 115 -9.16 -6.71 -18.63
N GLU A 116 -8.31 -7.67 -19.00
CA GLU A 116 -8.02 -8.01 -20.41
C GLU A 116 -7.62 -6.79 -21.27
N GLY A 117 -6.77 -5.91 -20.73
CA GLY A 117 -6.35 -4.68 -21.41
C GLY A 117 -7.39 -3.56 -21.43
N THR A 118 -8.61 -3.78 -20.94
CA THR A 118 -9.63 -2.75 -20.79
C THR A 118 -9.58 -2.14 -19.40
N ARG A 119 -9.36 -0.82 -19.32
CA ARG A 119 -9.39 -0.05 -18.07
C ARG A 119 -10.82 0.34 -17.71
N ARG A 120 -11.37 -0.25 -16.65
CA ARG A 120 -12.71 0.06 -16.12
C ARG A 120 -12.61 0.96 -14.90
N ARG A 121 -13.47 1.99 -14.82
CA ARG A 121 -13.56 2.88 -13.66
C ARG A 121 -14.40 2.22 -12.57
N MET A 122 -13.88 2.17 -11.35
CA MET A 122 -14.52 1.55 -10.19
C MET A 122 -14.69 2.60 -9.08
N PRO A 123 -15.79 3.37 -9.10
CA PRO A 123 -16.06 4.35 -8.06
C PRO A 123 -16.60 3.69 -6.78
N LEU A 124 -16.31 4.31 -5.64
CA LEU A 124 -16.62 3.79 -4.31
C LEU A 124 -18.09 3.97 -3.92
N ASN A 125 -18.75 4.98 -4.49
CA ASN A 125 -20.15 5.29 -4.21
C ASN A 125 -21.01 4.90 -5.43
N GLN A 126 -21.36 3.61 -5.52
CA GLN A 126 -22.46 3.15 -6.37
C GLN A 126 -23.48 2.42 -5.49
N ASN A 127 -24.42 3.19 -4.94
CA ASN A 127 -25.70 2.68 -4.45
C ASN A 127 -26.74 2.95 -5.53
#